data_AF-A0A7C5X7A7-F1
#
_entry.id   AF-A0A7C5X7A7-F1
#
_cell.length_a   1.000
_cell.length_b   1.000
_cell.length_c   1.000
_cell.angle_alpha   90.00
_cell.angle_beta   90.00
_cell.angle_gamma   90.00
#
_symmetry.space_group_name_H-M   'P 1'
#
loop_
_entity.id
_entity.type
_entity.pdbx_description
1 polymer ?
#
loop_
_entity_poly.entity_id
_entity_poly.type
_entity_poly.pdbx_seq_one_letter_code
_entity_poly.pdbx_strand_id
1 'polypeptide(L)'
;MRFLWPWALWLLPLPLGVLFWGIFRERGLFGRALTLLFLVFALGQPEISLRQERERVVFLVDRSGSVGESAAEAFLDLAWAAAERGAEVGVVLFAGQAVVLRPPMPGLPKDLAVPAPLHPESTDLGGALDLGLSLLGEEGQLVLIADGRDT
;
A
#
# COMPACT_ATOMS: atom_id res chain seq x y z
N MET A 1 10.22 -2.34 -14.71
CA MET A 1 11.31 -1.39 -15.05
C MET A 1 10.76 -0.41 -16.06
N ARG A 2 10.56 0.84 -15.66
CA ARG A 2 10.09 1.91 -16.55
C ARG A 2 11.26 2.86 -16.76
N PHE A 3 11.56 3.18 -18.00
CA PHE A 3 12.60 4.17 -18.34
C PHE A 3 11.89 5.46 -18.71
N LEU A 4 12.22 6.55 -18.01
CA LEU A 4 11.63 7.88 -18.27
C LEU A 4 12.04 8.42 -19.66
N TRP A 5 13.16 7.93 -20.21
CA TRP A 5 13.76 8.37 -21.48
C TRP A 5 14.17 7.16 -22.34
N PRO A 6 13.22 6.41 -22.92
CA PRO A 6 13.50 5.13 -23.60
C PRO A 6 14.45 5.26 -24.80
N TRP A 7 14.53 6.45 -25.40
CA TRP A 7 15.45 6.77 -26.49
C TRP A 7 16.91 6.93 -26.05
N ALA A 8 17.19 7.14 -24.76
CA ALA A 8 18.57 7.15 -24.26
C ALA A 8 19.27 5.78 -24.43
N LEU A 9 18.49 4.69 -24.53
CA LEU A 9 19.00 3.35 -24.81
C LEU A 9 19.63 3.23 -26.21
N TRP A 10 19.32 4.13 -27.15
CA TRP A 10 19.98 4.15 -28.47
C TRP A 10 21.44 4.56 -28.40
N LEU A 11 21.92 5.09 -27.27
CA LEU A 11 23.33 5.40 -27.05
C LEU A 11 24.13 4.22 -26.50
N LEU A 12 23.50 3.11 -26.09
CA LEU A 12 24.18 1.88 -25.63
C LEU A 12 25.18 1.22 -26.60
N PRO A 13 25.00 1.22 -27.94
CA PRO A 13 25.96 0.57 -28.83
C PRO A 13 27.33 1.27 -28.84
N LEU A 14 27.41 2.56 -28.53
CA LEU A 14 28.67 3.31 -28.44
C LEU A 14 29.59 2.81 -27.31
N PRO A 15 29.18 2.79 -26.02
CA PRO A 15 30.01 2.26 -24.94
C PRO A 15 30.23 0.76 -25.06
N LEU A 16 29.26 -0.02 -25.56
CA LEU A 16 29.44 -1.46 -25.80
C LEU A 16 30.50 -1.74 -26.87
N GLY A 17 30.52 -0.96 -27.95
CA GLY A 17 31.54 -1.06 -28.99
C GLY A 17 32.95 -0.75 -28.47
N VAL A 18 33.09 0.30 -27.65
CA VAL A 18 34.37 0.66 -27.01
C VAL A 18 34.79 -0.39 -25.96
N LEU A 19 33.84 -0.95 -25.20
CA LEU A 19 34.10 -2.01 -24.23
C LEU A 19 34.58 -3.30 -24.93
N PHE A 20 33.91 -3.70 -26.01
CA PHE A 20 34.30 -4.86 -26.82
C PHE A 20 35.70 -4.65 -27.43
N TRP A 21 35.97 -3.48 -28.01
CA TRP A 21 37.28 -3.15 -28.58
C TRP A 21 38.40 -3.09 -27.51
N GLY A 22 38.09 -2.56 -26.32
CA GLY A 22 39.01 -2.47 -25.19
C GLY A 22 39.33 -3.83 -24.54
N ILE A 23 38.35 -4.74 -24.47
CA ILE A 23 38.54 -6.10 -23.96
C ILE A 23 39.50 -6.91 -24.85
N PHE A 24 39.39 -6.77 -26.16
CA PHE A 24 40.18 -7.56 -27.11
C PHE A 24 41.55 -6.98 -27.44
N ARG A 25 41.81 -5.70 -27.16
CA ARG A 25 42.99 -5.01 -27.72
C ARG A 25 43.80 -4.19 -26.71
N GLU A 26 43.16 -3.41 -25.83
CA GLU A 26 43.88 -2.53 -24.90
C GLU A 26 43.17 -2.36 -23.54
N ARG A 27 43.79 -2.93 -22.50
CA ARG A 27 43.29 -2.88 -21.11
C ARG A 27 43.07 -1.46 -20.58
N GLY A 28 43.78 -0.45 -21.11
CA GLY A 28 43.62 0.95 -20.71
C GLY A 28 42.29 1.58 -21.14
N LEU A 29 41.62 1.03 -22.16
CA LEU A 29 40.32 1.52 -22.64
C LEU A 29 39.15 0.95 -21.85
N PHE A 30 39.36 -0.17 -21.14
CA PHE A 30 38.32 -0.84 -20.38
C PHE A 30 37.71 0.04 -19.30
N GLY A 31 38.54 0.75 -18.53
CA GLY A 31 38.06 1.67 -17.49
C GLY A 31 37.21 2.81 -18.06
N ARG A 32 37.63 3.40 -19.20
CA ARG A 32 36.87 4.46 -19.88
C ARG A 32 35.55 3.96 -20.43
N ALA A 33 35.53 2.76 -21.02
CA ALA A 33 34.32 2.14 -21.52
C ALA A 33 33.33 1.82 -20.38
N LEU A 34 33.82 1.37 -19.23
CA LEU A 34 33.00 1.11 -18.05
C LEU A 34 32.41 2.41 -17.48
N THR A 35 33.20 3.49 -17.42
CA THR A 35 32.69 4.82 -17.03
C THR A 35 31.60 5.33 -17.98
N LEU A 36 31.80 5.21 -19.29
CA LEU A 36 30.79 5.59 -20.28
C LEU A 36 29.52 4.76 -20.15
N LEU A 37 29.64 3.46 -19.87
CA LEU A 37 28.50 2.58 -19.63
C LEU A 37 27.69 3.03 -18.40
N PHE A 38 28.36 3.32 -17.29
CA PHE A 38 27.69 3.84 -16.08
C PHE A 38 27.05 5.21 -16.32
N LEU A 39 27.68 6.07 -17.13
CA LEU A 39 27.12 7.38 -17.47
C LEU A 39 25.82 7.25 -18.28
N VAL A 40 25.79 6.34 -19.27
CA VAL A 40 24.58 6.04 -20.05
C VAL A 40 23.49 5.44 -19.16
N PHE A 41 23.84 4.55 -18.25
CA PHE A 41 22.90 4.00 -17.27
C PHE A 41 22.35 5.08 -16.32
N ALA A 42 23.20 5.98 -15.84
CA ALA A 42 22.78 7.11 -14.99
C ALA A 42 21.83 8.06 -15.73
N LEU A 43 22.11 8.36 -17.00
CA LEU A 43 21.22 9.13 -17.89
C LEU A 43 19.87 8.46 -18.13
N GLY A 44 19.84 7.12 -18.17
CA GLY A 44 18.61 6.35 -18.32
C GLY A 44 17.68 6.41 -17.10
N GLN A 45 18.16 6.89 -15.95
CA GLN A 45 17.45 6.93 -14.66
C GLN A 45 16.65 5.65 -14.41
N PRO A 46 17.31 4.49 -14.24
CA PRO A 46 16.63 3.21 -14.05
C PRO A 46 15.75 3.28 -12.80
N GLU A 47 14.44 3.41 -13.01
CA GLU A 47 13.46 3.37 -11.94
C GLU A 47 13.20 1.88 -11.61
N ILE A 48 13.87 1.40 -10.56
CA ILE A 48 13.53 0.13 -9.95
C ILE A 48 12.31 0.40 -9.07
N SER A 49 11.12 0.19 -9.63
CA SER A 49 9.90 0.11 -8.83
C SER A 49 10.01 -1.14 -7.96
N LEU A 50 10.46 -0.98 -6.71
CA LEU A 50 10.21 -2.00 -5.70
C LEU A 50 8.70 -2.17 -5.63
N ARG A 51 8.23 -3.41 -5.80
CA ARG A 51 6.85 -3.78 -5.57
C ARG A 51 6.56 -3.37 -4.13
N GLN A 52 5.79 -2.30 -3.93
CA GLN A 52 5.35 -1.95 -2.59
C GLN A 52 4.64 -3.19 -2.02
N GLU A 53 5.01 -3.56 -0.80
CA GLU A 53 4.17 -4.45 -0.01
C GLU A 53 2.75 -3.89 -0.06
N ARG A 54 1.77 -4.75 -0.27
CA ARG A 54 0.38 -4.32 -0.46
C ARG A 54 0.01 -3.39 0.68
N GLU A 55 -0.42 -2.18 0.35
CA GLU A 55 -0.90 -1.20 1.32
C GLU A 55 -1.91 -1.88 2.25
N ARG A 56 -1.63 -1.94 3.56
CA ARG A 56 -2.55 -2.54 4.54
C ARG A 56 -3.40 -1.45 5.16
N VAL A 57 -4.71 -1.57 5.04
CA VAL A 57 -5.67 -0.60 5.58
C VAL A 57 -6.62 -1.31 6.53
N VAL A 58 -6.63 -0.89 7.79
CA VAL A 58 -7.57 -1.38 8.80
C VAL A 58 -8.60 -0.29 9.08
N PHE A 59 -9.87 -0.61 8.87
CA PHE A 59 -10.97 0.29 9.14
C PHE A 59 -11.61 -0.05 10.48
N LEU A 60 -11.75 0.96 11.33
CA LEU A 60 -12.48 0.93 12.59
C LEU A 60 -13.80 1.67 12.38
N VAL A 61 -14.91 0.97 12.53
CA VAL A 61 -16.26 1.52 12.28
C VAL A 61 -17.06 1.51 13.56
N ASP A 62 -17.43 2.70 14.02
CA ASP A 62 -18.33 2.91 15.14
C ASP A 62 -19.76 2.49 14.76
N ARG A 63 -20.39 1.71 15.63
CA ARG A 63 -21.77 1.21 15.50
C ARG A 63 -22.57 1.48 16.76
N SER A 64 -22.17 2.46 17.57
CA SER A 64 -22.99 2.97 18.67
C SER A 64 -24.33 3.52 18.14
N GLY A 65 -25.35 3.58 19.00
CA GLY A 65 -26.73 3.89 18.61
C GLY A 65 -26.95 5.25 17.94
N SER A 66 -25.95 6.14 17.92
CA SER A 66 -25.99 7.42 17.19
C SER A 66 -25.46 7.34 15.75
N VAL A 67 -24.72 6.28 15.40
CA VAL A 67 -24.11 6.12 14.08
C VAL A 67 -25.11 5.47 13.12
N GLY A 68 -25.82 6.30 12.37
CA GLY A 68 -26.79 5.88 11.36
C GLY A 68 -26.19 5.00 10.24
N GLU A 69 -27.06 4.33 9.47
CA GLU A 69 -26.69 3.49 8.33
C GLU A 69 -25.80 4.21 7.30
N SER A 70 -25.90 5.53 7.19
CA SER A 70 -25.11 6.36 6.27
C SER A 70 -23.61 6.30 6.50
N ALA A 71 -23.14 6.20 7.76
CA ALA A 71 -21.71 6.07 8.05
C ALA A 71 -21.17 4.67 7.69
N ALA A 72 -22.02 3.65 7.75
CA ALA A 72 -21.67 2.29 7.36
C ALA A 72 -21.57 2.14 5.84
N GLU A 73 -22.47 2.78 5.09
CA GLU A 73 -22.39 2.84 3.62
C GLU A 73 -21.13 3.58 3.16
N ALA A 74 -20.84 4.75 3.74
CA ALA A 74 -19.64 5.51 3.41
C ALA A 74 -18.34 4.73 3.72
N PHE A 75 -18.35 3.95 4.79
CA PHE A 75 -17.25 3.04 5.11
C PHE A 75 -17.05 1.97 4.02
N LEU A 76 -18.12 1.30 3.58
CA LEU A 76 -18.04 0.25 2.57
C LEU A 76 -17.48 0.78 1.24
N ASP A 77 -17.90 1.98 0.83
CA ASP A 77 -17.38 2.64 -0.36
C ASP A 77 -15.87 2.91 -0.27
N LEU A 78 -15.39 3.43 0.88
CA LEU A 78 -13.97 3.66 1.12
C LEU A 78 -13.17 2.35 1.17
N ALA A 79 -13.73 1.31 1.77
CA ALA A 79 -13.11 -0.01 1.87
C ALA A 79 -13.01 -0.69 0.49
N TRP A 80 -14.04 -0.57 -0.36
CA TRP A 80 -13.98 -1.05 -1.75
C TRP A 80 -12.95 -0.27 -2.57
N ALA A 81 -12.92 1.06 -2.45
CA ALA A 81 -11.93 1.88 -3.14
C ALA A 81 -10.49 1.48 -2.75
N ALA A 82 -10.22 1.22 -1.47
CA ALA A 82 -8.93 0.72 -1.02
C ALA A 82 -8.61 -0.68 -1.61
N ALA A 83 -9.58 -1.59 -1.59
CA ALA A 83 -9.42 -2.94 -2.14
C ALA A 83 -9.14 -2.93 -3.66
N GLU A 84 -9.77 -2.03 -4.42
CA GLU A 84 -9.54 -1.86 -5.87
C GLU A 84 -8.13 -1.37 -6.18
N ARG A 85 -7.52 -0.57 -5.30
CA ARG A 85 -6.09 -0.19 -5.41
C ARG A 85 -5.14 -1.35 -5.12
N GLY A 86 -5.65 -2.51 -4.70
CA GLY A 86 -4.87 -3.69 -4.36
C GLY A 86 -4.41 -3.77 -2.91
N ALA A 87 -4.99 -2.93 -2.04
CA ALA A 87 -4.73 -2.93 -0.60
C ALA A 87 -5.26 -4.18 0.10
N GLU A 88 -4.62 -4.57 1.20
CA GLU A 88 -5.15 -5.54 2.16
C GLU A 88 -6.10 -4.81 3.10
N VAL A 89 -7.39 -5.15 3.05
CA VAL A 89 -8.43 -4.45 3.81
C VAL A 89 -8.86 -5.28 5.00
N GLY A 90 -8.70 -4.73 6.20
CA GLY A 90 -9.21 -5.26 7.46
C GLY A 90 -10.37 -4.41 7.97
N VAL A 91 -11.32 -5.04 8.66
CA VAL A 91 -12.52 -4.38 9.17
C VAL A 91 -12.75 -4.78 10.61
N VAL A 92 -12.84 -3.78 11.48
CA VAL A 92 -13.19 -3.91 12.90
C VAL A 92 -14.42 -3.07 13.15
N LEU A 93 -15.42 -3.68 13.73
CA LEU A 93 -16.63 -3.01 14.18
C LEU A 93 -16.50 -2.78 15.68
N PHE A 94 -16.85 -1.60 16.17
CA PHE A 94 -16.86 -1.33 17.59
C PHE A 94 -18.10 -0.54 18.01
N ALA A 95 -18.59 -0.87 19.20
CA ALA A 95 -19.58 -0.15 19.97
C ALA A 95 -19.13 -0.31 21.44
N GLY A 96 -19.94 -0.89 22.33
CA GLY A 96 -19.49 -1.20 23.69
C GLY A 96 -18.42 -2.28 23.80
N GLN A 97 -18.13 -2.96 22.69
CA GLN A 97 -16.98 -3.85 22.52
C GLN A 97 -16.52 -3.81 21.07
N ALA A 98 -15.24 -4.10 20.84
CA ALA A 98 -14.65 -4.17 19.52
C ALA A 98 -14.52 -5.61 19.01
N VAL A 99 -14.91 -5.85 17.76
CA VAL A 99 -14.94 -7.18 17.13
C VAL A 99 -14.33 -7.10 15.73
N VAL A 100 -13.45 -8.05 15.42
CA VAL A 100 -12.88 -8.19 14.09
C VAL A 100 -13.92 -8.83 13.17
N LEU A 101 -14.49 -8.05 12.26
CA LEU A 101 -15.35 -8.59 11.20
C LEU A 101 -14.51 -9.35 10.18
N ARG A 102 -13.35 -8.79 9.83
CA ARG A 102 -12.45 -9.40 8.86
C ARG A 102 -10.99 -9.00 9.09
N PRO A 103 -10.05 -9.96 9.08
CA PRO A 103 -8.62 -9.65 9.10
C PRO A 103 -8.16 -9.01 7.78
N PRO A 104 -7.03 -8.27 7.77
CA PRO A 104 -6.48 -7.67 6.56
C PRO A 104 -6.21 -8.71 5.49
N MET A 105 -6.98 -8.65 4.40
CA MET A 105 -6.87 -9.58 3.29
C MET A 105 -7.12 -8.85 1.96
N PRO A 106 -6.52 -9.32 0.85
CA PRO A 106 -6.75 -8.72 -0.45
C PRO A 106 -8.19 -8.90 -0.94
N GLY A 107 -8.76 -7.83 -1.50
CA GLY A 107 -10.14 -7.79 -2.03
C GLY A 107 -11.21 -7.68 -0.94
N LEU A 108 -12.39 -7.16 -1.28
CA LEU A 108 -13.54 -7.02 -0.37
C LEU A 108 -14.78 -7.72 -0.97
N PRO A 109 -15.41 -8.68 -0.28
CA PRO A 109 -16.65 -9.30 -0.76
C PRO A 109 -17.75 -8.25 -0.87
N LYS A 110 -18.54 -8.34 -1.95
CA LYS A 110 -19.67 -7.42 -2.19
C LYS A 110 -20.80 -7.59 -1.18
N ASP A 111 -20.95 -8.79 -0.64
CA ASP A 111 -21.98 -9.15 0.33
C ASP A 111 -21.40 -9.23 1.75
N LEU A 112 -20.60 -8.24 2.16
CA LEU A 112 -20.05 -8.20 3.52
C LEU A 112 -21.20 -7.98 4.51
N ALA A 113 -21.70 -9.06 5.09
CA ALA A 113 -22.76 -9.02 6.08
C ALA A 113 -22.23 -8.35 7.36
N VAL A 114 -22.75 -7.16 7.66
CA VAL A 114 -22.41 -6.42 8.87
C VAL A 114 -23.31 -6.91 10.01
N PRO A 115 -22.76 -7.57 11.06
CA PRO A 115 -23.55 -8.02 12.20
C PRO A 115 -24.09 -6.84 13.01
N ALA A 116 -25.18 -7.08 13.74
CA ALA A 116 -25.73 -6.10 14.67
C ALA A 116 -24.71 -5.79 15.79
N PRO A 117 -24.62 -4.52 16.26
CA PRO A 117 -23.68 -4.13 17.29
C PRO A 117 -23.98 -4.83 18.61
N LEU A 118 -22.92 -5.27 19.29
CA LEU A 118 -23.02 -5.83 20.62
C LEU A 118 -22.87 -4.67 21.62
N HIS A 119 -23.96 -4.26 22.26
CA HIS A 119 -24.07 -3.09 23.16
C HIS A 119 -23.98 -1.74 22.42
N PRO A 120 -25.07 -1.31 21.76
CA PRO A 120 -25.12 -0.02 21.05
C PRO A 120 -25.11 1.20 21.99
N GLU A 121 -25.30 0.99 23.30
CA GLU A 121 -25.46 2.05 24.31
C GLU A 121 -24.12 2.60 24.85
N SER A 122 -23.00 1.97 24.50
CA SER A 122 -21.65 2.39 24.93
C SER A 122 -20.67 2.35 23.75
N THR A 123 -19.53 3.03 23.92
CA THR A 123 -18.49 3.14 22.88
C THR A 123 -17.14 2.85 23.53
N ASP A 124 -16.45 1.78 23.11
CA ASP A 124 -15.10 1.43 23.54
C ASP A 124 -14.11 1.71 22.40
N LEU A 125 -13.70 2.97 22.30
CA LEU A 125 -12.72 3.40 21.30
C LEU A 125 -11.32 2.82 21.59
N GLY A 126 -10.97 2.66 22.86
CA GLY A 126 -9.68 2.12 23.29
C GLY A 126 -9.48 0.69 22.82
N GLY A 127 -10.45 -0.18 23.10
CA GLY A 127 -10.43 -1.58 22.64
C GLY A 127 -10.44 -1.70 21.12
N ALA A 128 -11.12 -0.78 20.41
CA ALA A 128 -11.12 -0.73 18.95
C ALA A 128 -9.73 -0.39 18.39
N LEU A 129 -9.06 0.61 18.97
CA LEU A 129 -7.71 1.01 18.57
C LEU A 129 -6.69 -0.09 18.85
N ASP A 130 -6.72 -0.71 20.04
CA ASP A 130 -5.82 -1.79 20.40
C ASP A 130 -5.96 -2.99 19.44
N LEU A 131 -7.20 -3.40 19.14
CA LEU A 131 -7.45 -4.45 18.16
C LEU A 131 -7.02 -4.05 16.75
N GLY A 132 -7.33 -2.82 16.32
CA GLY A 132 -6.94 -2.31 15.01
C GLY A 132 -5.43 -2.29 14.81
N LEU A 133 -4.68 -1.81 15.80
CA LEU A 133 -3.22 -1.79 15.79
C LEU A 133 -2.64 -3.22 15.79
N SER A 134 -3.25 -4.14 16.53
CA SER A 134 -2.83 -5.56 16.53
C SER A 134 -2.97 -6.21 15.15
N LEU A 135 -3.97 -5.79 14.36
CA LEU A 135 -4.20 -6.28 13.00
C LEU A 135 -3.32 -5.59 11.95
N LEU A 136 -2.96 -4.32 12.17
CA LEU A 136 -2.15 -3.54 11.23
C LEU A 136 -0.71 -4.08 11.13
N GLY A 137 -0.10 -4.42 12.27
CA GLY A 137 1.32 -4.79 12.34
C GLY A 137 2.24 -3.56 12.38
N GLU A 138 3.43 -3.65 11.77
CA GLU A 138 4.45 -2.57 11.85
C GLU A 138 4.19 -1.40 10.88
N GLU A 139 3.54 -1.64 9.74
CA GLU A 139 3.26 -0.64 8.72
C GLU A 139 1.82 -0.76 8.18
N GLY A 140 1.17 0.38 7.95
CA GLY A 140 -0.16 0.45 7.35
C GLY A 140 -0.92 1.72 7.71
N GLN A 141 -2.16 1.80 7.23
CA GLN A 141 -3.08 2.89 7.52
C GLN A 141 -4.24 2.41 8.39
N LEU A 142 -4.50 3.13 9.48
CA LEU A 142 -5.68 2.94 10.30
C LEU A 142 -6.69 4.05 9.96
N VAL A 143 -7.92 3.66 9.62
CA VAL A 143 -9.00 4.60 9.30
C VAL A 143 -10.08 4.45 10.36
N LEU A 144 -10.28 5.50 11.16
CA LEU A 144 -11.30 5.54 12.20
C LEU A 144 -12.49 6.36 11.73
N ILE A 145 -13.69 5.77 11.81
CA ILE A 145 -14.96 6.44 11.58
C ILE A 145 -15.77 6.34 12.86
N ALA A 146 -15.93 7.49 13.54
CA ALA A 146 -16.65 7.60 14.80
C ALA A 146 -17.43 8.93 14.86
N ASP A 147 -18.57 8.93 15.54
CA ASP A 147 -19.41 10.13 15.77
C ASP A 147 -19.00 10.90 17.04
N GLY A 148 -17.86 10.52 17.64
CA GLY A 148 -17.08 11.41 18.52
C GLY A 148 -17.49 11.45 19.99
N ARG A 149 -18.25 10.47 20.50
CA ARG A 149 -18.60 10.41 21.93
C ARG A 149 -18.20 9.07 22.56
N ASP A 150 -17.12 9.11 23.33
CA ASP A 150 -16.63 8.02 24.18
C ASP A 150 -17.42 8.03 25.50
N THR A 151 -18.02 6.91 25.89
CA THR A 151 -18.84 6.74 27.12
C THR A 151 -18.74 5.32 27.65
#